data_AF-A0A8S9VTX1-F1
#
_entry.id   AF-A0A8S9VTX1-F1
#
_cell.length_a   1.000
_cell.length_b   1.000
_cell.length_c   1.000
_cell.angle_alpha   90.00
_cell.angle_beta   90.00
_cell.angle_gamma   90.00
#
_symmetry.space_group_name_H-M   'P 1'
#
loop_
_entity.id
_entity.type
_entity.pdbx_description
1 polymer ?
#
loop_
_entity_poly.entity_id
_entity_poly.type
_entity_poly.pdbx_seq_one_letter_code
_entity_poly.pdbx_strand_id
1 'polypeptide(L)'
;MINEKPMIQKSVFGARYEDEYKFTLRADEVGANTLTVKLTYDNGVDEELVQIEETSDVFYVEKGKYDSLAEYPIYVYITPVIIIIAIAGWLHWRRSQFRM
;
A
#
# COMPACT_ATOMS: atom_id res chain seq x y z
N MET A 1 -3.81 -6.41 -7.23
CA MET A 1 -2.67 -7.14 -6.60
C MET A 1 -2.40 -6.58 -5.19
N ILE A 2 -1.67 -7.29 -4.31
CA ILE A 2 -1.23 -6.79 -2.99
C ILE A 2 0.30 -6.64 -3.05
N ASN A 3 0.81 -5.42 -2.84
CA ASN A 3 2.20 -5.04 -3.08
C ASN A 3 3.22 -5.72 -2.14
N GLU A 4 2.80 -6.16 -0.95
CA GLU A 4 3.67 -6.78 0.05
C GLU A 4 3.09 -8.10 0.54
N LYS A 5 3.85 -9.20 0.39
CA LYS A 5 3.48 -10.54 0.87
C LYS A 5 4.15 -10.78 2.23
N PRO A 6 3.44 -10.63 3.36
CA PRO A 6 4.05 -10.87 4.66
C PRO A 6 4.52 -12.33 4.77
N MET A 7 5.73 -12.53 5.29
CA MET A 7 6.29 -13.85 5.54
C MET A 7 6.70 -13.95 7.00
N ILE A 8 6.22 -14.99 7.70
CA ILE A 8 6.61 -15.30 9.07
C ILE A 8 7.40 -16.60 9.07
N GLN A 9 8.57 -16.58 9.70
CA GLN A 9 9.37 -17.76 9.97
C GLN A 9 9.41 -17.99 11.48
N LYS A 10 8.99 -19.17 11.93
CA LYS A 10 8.98 -19.54 13.35
C LYS A 10 9.45 -20.98 13.49
N SER A 11 10.39 -21.21 14.39
CA SER A 11 10.79 -22.55 14.81
C SER A 11 10.04 -22.89 16.10
N VAL A 12 9.16 -23.89 16.05
CA VAL A 12 8.41 -24.36 17.23
C VAL A 12 9.02 -25.67 17.71
N PHE A 13 9.58 -25.67 18.90
CA PHE A 13 10.05 -26.88 19.59
C PHE A 13 9.10 -27.14 20.78
N GLY A 14 8.03 -27.92 20.58
CA GLY A 14 7.09 -28.24 21.65
C GLY A 14 5.64 -28.47 21.19
N ALA A 15 4.71 -28.50 22.14
CA ALA A 15 3.28 -28.75 21.90
C ALA A 15 2.67 -27.78 20.88
N ARG A 16 1.73 -28.28 20.06
CA ARG A 16 0.96 -27.47 19.11
C ARG A 16 0.05 -26.52 19.87
N TYR A 17 0.35 -25.22 19.80
CA TYR A 17 -0.55 -24.16 20.25
C TYR A 17 -1.22 -23.52 19.04
N GLU A 18 -2.43 -23.02 19.24
CA GLU A 18 -3.10 -22.16 18.26
C GLU A 18 -2.45 -20.77 18.31
N ASP A 19 -1.84 -20.35 17.20
CA ASP A 19 -1.23 -19.03 17.06
C ASP A 19 -2.13 -18.15 16.17
N GLU A 20 -2.48 -16.95 16.63
CA GLU A 20 -3.23 -15.97 15.83
C GLU A 20 -2.27 -14.93 15.26
N TYR A 21 -2.29 -14.75 13.94
CA TYR A 21 -1.49 -13.74 13.24
C TYR A 21 -2.39 -12.66 12.64
N LYS A 22 -2.03 -11.39 12.85
CA LYS A 22 -2.74 -10.23 12.30
C LYS A 22 -1.85 -9.50 11.32
N PHE A 23 -2.36 -9.31 10.11
CA PHE A 23 -1.70 -8.56 9.05
C PHE A 23 -2.63 -7.45 8.55
N THR A 24 -2.04 -6.30 8.24
CA THR A 24 -2.73 -5.22 7.55
C THR A 24 -2.21 -5.18 6.11
N LEU A 25 -3.09 -5.46 5.15
CA LEU A 25 -2.76 -5.48 3.73
C LEU A 25 -3.42 -4.29 3.04
N ARG A 26 -2.70 -3.64 2.13
CA ARG A 26 -3.24 -2.62 1.23
C ARG A 26 -3.39 -3.23 -0.15
N ALA A 27 -4.60 -3.14 -0.71
CA ALA A 27 -4.86 -3.54 -2.08
C ALA A 27 -4.34 -2.46 -3.04
N ASP A 28 -3.69 -2.89 -4.12
CA ASP A 28 -3.20 -2.00 -5.18
C ASP A 28 -4.28 -1.70 -6.21
N GLU A 29 -5.33 -2.54 -6.27
CA GLU A 29 -6.39 -2.46 -7.27
C GLU A 29 -7.76 -2.61 -6.64
N VAL A 30 -8.69 -1.82 -7.17
CA VAL A 30 -10.10 -1.80 -6.79
C VAL A 30 -10.82 -2.93 -7.54
N GLY A 31 -11.78 -3.58 -6.90
CA GLY A 31 -12.56 -4.65 -7.49
C GLY A 31 -12.52 -5.95 -6.71
N ALA A 32 -12.92 -7.03 -7.37
CA ALA A 32 -12.95 -8.37 -6.80
C ALA A 32 -11.52 -8.91 -6.63
N ASN A 33 -11.16 -9.25 -5.40
CA ASN A 33 -9.85 -9.81 -5.04
C ASN A 33 -10.03 -11.07 -4.18
N THR A 34 -8.99 -11.89 -4.13
CA THR A 34 -8.88 -13.07 -3.26
C THR A 34 -7.56 -13.03 -2.50
N LEU A 35 -7.53 -13.61 -1.31
CA LEU A 35 -6.32 -13.72 -0.49
C LEU A 35 -5.90 -15.19 -0.40
N THR A 36 -4.67 -15.50 -0.81
CA THR A 36 -4.11 -16.84 -0.66
C THR A 36 -3.03 -16.83 0.40
N VAL A 37 -3.15 -17.71 1.39
CA VAL A 37 -2.16 -17.95 2.44
C VAL A 37 -1.46 -19.27 2.15
N LYS A 38 -0.12 -19.26 2.23
CA LYS A 38 0.70 -20.46 2.08
C LYS A 38 1.41 -20.75 3.39
N LEU A 39 1.25 -21.96 3.89
CA LEU A 39 1.93 -22.48 5.06
C LEU A 39 2.87 -23.60 4.62
N THR A 40 4.16 -23.45 4.93
CA THR A 40 5.18 -24.48 4.70
C THR A 40 5.81 -24.85 6.02
N TYR A 41 5.86 -26.14 6.34
CA TYR A 41 6.52 -26.62 7.56
C TYR A 41 7.16 -28.00 7.38
N ASP A 42 8.19 -28.27 8.17
CA ASP A 42 8.80 -29.60 8.30
C ASP A 42 8.01 -30.39 9.35
N ASN A 43 7.55 -31.58 9.00
CA ASN A 43 6.81 -32.45 9.93
C ASN A 43 7.71 -33.44 10.69
N GLY A 44 9.00 -33.49 10.37
CA GLY A 44 10.00 -34.36 10.99
C GLY A 44 9.87 -35.85 10.67
N VAL A 45 8.98 -36.23 9.75
CA VAL A 45 8.72 -37.62 9.36
C VAL A 45 8.99 -37.85 7.88
N ASP A 46 8.58 -36.90 7.03
CA ASP A 46 8.77 -36.97 5.59
C ASP A 46 10.05 -36.23 5.17
N GLU A 47 10.68 -36.66 4.06
CA GLU A 47 11.85 -35.98 3.50
C GLU A 47 11.49 -34.64 2.82
N GLU A 48 10.21 -34.45 2.47
CA GLU A 48 9.71 -33.23 1.84
C GLU A 48 8.93 -32.34 2.82
N LEU A 49 9.05 -31.03 2.64
CA LEU A 49 8.29 -30.05 3.43
C LEU A 49 6.79 -30.12 3.09
N VAL A 50 5.95 -30.12 4.12
CA VAL A 50 4.50 -30.03 3.95
C VAL A 50 4.14 -28.62 3.52
N GLN A 51 3.33 -28.51 2.45
CA GLN A 51 2.82 -27.25 1.93
C GLN A 51 1.28 -27.28 1.94
N ILE A 52 0.69 -26.25 2.55
CA ILE A 52 -0.76 -26.04 2.59
C ILE A 52 -1.04 -24.66 2.00
N GLU A 53 -1.96 -24.60 1.04
CA GLU A 53 -2.44 -23.35 0.46
C GLU A 53 -3.93 -23.22 0.69
N GLU A 54 -4.34 -22.12 1.31
CA GLU A 54 -5.74 -21.79 1.56
C GLU A 54 -6.06 -20.45 0.90
N THR A 55 -7.16 -20.39 0.16
CA THR A 55 -7.60 -19.17 -0.53
C THR A 55 -8.94 -18.72 0.03
N SER A 56 -9.05 -17.45 0.39
CA SER A 56 -10.29 -16.85 0.86
C SER A 56 -11.35 -16.81 -0.23
N ASP A 57 -12.61 -16.65 0.18
CA ASP A 57 -13.65 -16.19 -0.71
C ASP A 57 -13.30 -14.85 -1.36
N VAL A 58 -14.01 -14.53 -2.44
CA VAL A 58 -13.88 -13.25 -3.13
C VAL A 58 -14.38 -12.12 -2.23
N PHE A 59 -13.54 -11.11 -2.04
CA PHE A 59 -13.91 -9.86 -1.38
C PHE A 59 -13.75 -8.69 -2.33
N TYR A 60 -14.52 -7.63 -2.10
CA TYR A 60 -14.53 -6.46 -2.96
C TYR A 60 -13.78 -5.30 -2.29
N VAL A 61 -12.80 -4.75 -3.01
CA VAL A 61 -12.04 -3.58 -2.60
C VAL A 61 -12.64 -2.36 -3.27
N GLU A 62 -12.96 -1.33 -2.50
CA GLU A 62 -13.49 -0.06 -2.99
C GLU A 62 -12.44 1.06 -2.95
N LYS A 63 -12.61 2.08 -3.79
CA LYS A 63 -11.75 3.28 -3.78
C LYS A 63 -11.90 4.02 -2.46
N GLY A 64 -10.77 4.39 -1.86
CA GLY A 64 -10.77 5.31 -0.73
C GLY A 64 -11.29 6.70 -1.13
N LYS A 65 -11.91 7.41 -0.18
CA LYS A 65 -12.46 8.76 -0.38
C LYS A 65 -11.50 9.75 -1.05
N TYR A 66 -10.19 9.56 -0.85
CA TYR A 66 -9.14 10.45 -1.35
C TYR A 66 -8.22 9.80 -2.39
N ASP A 67 -8.47 8.55 -2.81
CA ASP A 67 -7.62 7.89 -3.84
C ASP A 67 -7.69 8.64 -5.18
N SER A 68 -8.84 9.26 -5.47
CA SER A 68 -9.02 10.11 -6.65
C SER A 68 -8.06 11.28 -6.70
N LEU A 69 -7.53 11.76 -5.57
CA LEU A 69 -6.57 12.84 -5.58
C LEU A 69 -5.31 12.41 -6.33
N ALA A 70 -4.75 11.25 -5.99
CA ALA A 70 -3.54 10.73 -6.60
C ALA A 70 -3.69 10.37 -8.10
N GLU A 71 -4.92 10.21 -8.59
CA GLU A 71 -5.23 9.94 -10.00
C GLU A 71 -5.26 11.22 -10.85
N TYR A 72 -5.32 12.42 -10.24
CA TYR A 72 -5.35 13.65 -11.03
C TYR A 72 -4.00 13.90 -11.73
N PRO A 73 -4.04 14.47 -12.95
CA PRO A 73 -2.83 14.87 -13.64
C PRO A 73 -1.99 15.84 -12.80
N ILE A 74 -0.66 15.70 -12.94
CA ILE A 74 0.34 16.51 -12.22
C ILE A 74 0.06 18.02 -12.27
N TYR A 75 -0.53 18.53 -13.36
CA TYR A 75 -0.86 19.95 -13.48
C TYR A 75 -1.81 20.44 -12.38
N VAL A 76 -2.73 19.61 -11.86
CA VAL A 76 -3.66 20.01 -10.79
C VAL A 76 -2.92 20.46 -9.53
N TYR A 77 -1.75 19.85 -9.28
CA TYR A 77 -0.88 20.17 -8.14
C TYR A 77 0.08 21.33 -8.43
N ILE A 78 0.60 21.40 -9.65
CA ILE A 78 1.62 22.41 -10.02
C ILE A 78 0.99 23.77 -10.32
N THR A 79 -0.21 23.82 -10.91
CA THR A 79 -0.91 25.06 -11.25
C THR A 79 -1.02 26.05 -10.08
N PRO A 80 -1.51 25.67 -8.87
CA PRO A 80 -1.58 26.61 -7.75
C PRO A 80 -0.20 27.13 -7.32
N VAL A 81 0.84 26.29 -7.38
CA VAL A 81 2.22 26.68 -7.06
C VAL A 81 2.74 27.72 -8.05
N ILE A 82 2.52 27.52 -9.36
CA ILE A 82 2.91 28.48 -10.39
C ILE A 82 2.21 29.82 -10.20
N ILE A 83 0.91 29.82 -9.88
CA ILE A 83 0.14 31.05 -9.64
C ILE A 83 0.74 31.82 -8.46
N ILE A 84 1.06 31.15 -7.36
CA ILE A 84 1.69 31.77 -6.19
C ILE A 84 3.04 32.39 -6.54
N ILE A 85 3.88 31.66 -7.28
CA ILE A 85 5.20 32.16 -7.73
C ILE A 85 5.04 33.37 -8.65
N ALA A 86 4.08 33.34 -9.58
CA ALA A 86 3.81 34.44 -10.49
C ALA A 86 3.37 35.71 -9.74
N ILE A 87 2.45 35.57 -8.78
CA ILE A 87 1.99 36.69 -7.95
C ILE A 87 3.12 37.24 -7.08
N ALA A 88 3.88 36.36 -6.42
CA ALA A 88 5.02 36.75 -5.59
C ALA A 88 6.10 37.49 -6.39
N GLY A 89 6.43 36.97 -7.58
CA GLY A 89 7.37 37.59 -8.51
C GLY A 89 6.88 38.95 -9.00
N TRP A 90 5.62 39.06 -9.36
CA TRP A 90 5.01 40.33 -9.78
C TRP A 90 5.02 41.37 -8.66
N LEU A 91 4.66 40.98 -7.44
CA LEU A 91 4.72 41.86 -6.27
C LEU A 91 6.15 42.32 -5.96
N HIS A 92 7.13 41.42 -6.07
CA HIS A 92 8.54 41.75 -5.86
C HIS A 92 9.04 42.75 -6.91
N TRP A 93 8.77 42.49 -8.19
CA TRP A 93 9.13 43.38 -9.28
C TRP A 93 8.45 44.75 -9.14
N ARG A 94 7.14 44.78 -8.83
CA ARG A 94 6.40 46.02 -8.60
C ARG A 94 6.93 46.82 -7.42
N ARG A 95 7.34 46.17 -6.32
CA ARG A 95 7.98 46.85 -5.18
C ARG A 95 9.31 47.51 -5.56
N SER A 96 10.06 46.93 -6.48
CA SER A 96 11.30 47.52 -6.98
C SER A 96 11.06 48.81 -7.78
N GLN A 97 9.93 48.93 -8.47
CA GLN A 97 9.59 50.10 -9.27
C GLN A 97 9.23 51.34 -8.42
N PHE A 98 8.77 51.15 -7.19
CA PHE A 98 8.44 52.24 -6.25
C PHE A 98 9.59 52.60 -5.29
N ARG A 99 10.78 52.03 -5.49
CA ARG A 99 12.01 52.36 -4.73
C ARG A 99 13.02 53.17 -5.57
N MET A 100 12.60 53.71 -6.72
CA MET A 100 13.29 54.80 -7.42
C MET A 100 12.77 56.15 -6.94
#